data_AF-Q8VZH4-F1
#
_entry.id   AF-Q8VZH4-F1
#
_cell.length_a   1.000
_cell.length_b   1.000
_cell.length_c   1.000
_cell.angle_alpha   90.00
_cell.angle_beta   90.00
_cell.angle_gamma   90.00
#
_symmetry.space_group_name_H-M   'P 1'
#
loop_
_entity.id
_entity.type
_entity.pdbx_description
1 polymer ?
#
loop_
_entity_poly.entity_id
_entity_poly.type
_entity_poly.pdbx_seq_one_letter_code
_entity_poly.pdbx_strand_id
1 'polypeptide(L)'
;MDNEKIQDLKQFVELCKTNPSILQNPSLSFFKNVLESLGARVPPSVKSEKGGGEHSDELDEDIIESDVELDNTDTVEPDNDPPQKMGDYSGEVTEENRDAAQASKAKALDAISEGKLNEAINHLTEAILLNPNSAILYATRGSVFNKLKKPNAAIRDADAALKINSDSAKAYKVRGMARAMLGLWKEAASDLHVASTIDFDEEIAEILKKVEPNARKIEEHCRKYERLRQEKKQRKIERERQRRQAEAKAAYEKDEKKEQQSQHKASDPDSASVLNGGKIIGIHSVSELETKLNVASRASRLAILYFTATWCGPCRFISPVFTSLAEKYPKAAFLKADIDEARDAASRWNVSSVPAFFFIKNGKEVDRVVGADKNLLEKKIVQYAG
;
A
#
# COMPACT_ATOMS: atom_id res chain seq x y z
N MET A 1 0.55 -20.49 17.81
CA MET A 1 0.13 -20.09 16.45
C MET A 1 0.93 -18.87 16.06
N ASP A 2 1.27 -18.78 14.78
CA ASP A 2 1.98 -17.63 14.21
C ASP A 2 1.13 -16.34 14.35
N ASN A 3 1.79 -15.19 14.48
CA ASN A 3 1.11 -13.93 14.79
C ASN A 3 0.25 -13.44 13.61
N GLU A 4 0.71 -13.69 12.38
CA GLU A 4 -0.06 -13.43 11.15
C GLU A 4 -1.33 -14.29 11.09
N LYS A 5 -1.23 -15.59 11.40
CA LYS A 5 -2.38 -16.50 11.42
C LYS A 5 -3.42 -16.10 12.47
N ILE A 6 -2.99 -15.54 13.60
CA ILE A 6 -3.90 -15.00 14.63
C ILE A 6 -4.62 -13.75 14.11
N GLN A 7 -3.93 -12.90 13.34
CA GLN A 7 -4.52 -11.69 12.76
C GLN A 7 -5.56 -12.04 11.69
N ASP A 8 -5.27 -13.00 10.82
CA ASP A 8 -6.22 -13.49 9.81
C ASP A 8 -7.48 -14.09 10.47
N LEU A 9 -7.29 -14.89 11.53
CA LEU A 9 -8.40 -15.45 12.29
C LEU A 9 -9.27 -14.36 12.93
N LYS A 10 -8.66 -13.30 13.48
CA LYS A 10 -9.40 -12.16 14.05
C LYS A 10 -10.25 -11.45 12.98
N GLN A 11 -9.70 -11.23 11.79
CA GLN A 11 -10.44 -10.60 10.70
C GLN A 11 -11.61 -11.47 10.25
N PHE A 12 -11.39 -12.78 10.11
CA PHE A 12 -12.45 -13.72 9.74
C PHE A 12 -13.57 -13.79 10.78
N VAL A 13 -13.24 -13.79 12.07
CA VAL A 13 -14.24 -13.75 13.16
C VAL A 13 -15.07 -12.47 13.08
N GLU A 14 -14.45 -11.33 12.80
CA GLU A 14 -15.18 -10.06 12.65
C GLU A 14 -16.10 -10.07 11.43
N LEU A 15 -15.65 -10.65 10.33
CA LEU A 15 -16.45 -10.87 9.13
C LEU A 15 -17.68 -11.77 9.40
N CYS A 16 -17.52 -12.82 10.20
CA CYS A 16 -18.64 -13.68 10.61
C CYS A 16 -19.67 -12.94 11.48
N LYS A 17 -19.25 -11.95 12.27
CA LYS A 17 -20.16 -11.13 13.09
C LYS A 17 -20.93 -10.11 12.25
N THR A 18 -20.27 -9.48 11.28
CA THR A 18 -20.89 -8.47 10.42
C THR A 18 -21.80 -9.11 9.36
N ASN A 19 -21.44 -10.31 8.88
CA ASN A 19 -22.23 -11.06 7.93
C ASN A 19 -22.32 -12.56 8.29
N PRO A 20 -23.28 -12.96 9.15
CA PRO A 20 -23.46 -14.35 9.58
C PRO A 20 -23.80 -15.34 8.45
N SER A 21 -24.23 -14.85 7.28
CA SER A 21 -24.58 -15.71 6.14
C SER A 21 -23.37 -16.45 5.54
N ILE A 22 -22.15 -15.95 5.77
CA ILE A 22 -20.90 -16.56 5.31
C ILE A 22 -20.72 -17.98 5.89
N LEU A 23 -21.21 -18.21 7.11
CA LEU A 23 -21.19 -19.53 7.76
C LEU A 23 -22.06 -20.57 7.04
N GLN A 24 -22.90 -20.16 6.09
CA GLN A 24 -23.69 -21.07 5.25
C GLN A 24 -22.98 -21.46 3.95
N ASN A 25 -21.77 -20.96 3.68
CA ASN A 25 -20.98 -21.36 2.51
C ASN A 25 -20.52 -22.82 2.64
N PRO A 26 -20.75 -23.70 1.64
CA PRO A 26 -20.32 -25.10 1.67
C PRO A 26 -18.83 -25.31 1.99
N SER A 27 -17.95 -24.40 1.56
CA SER A 27 -16.50 -24.47 1.84
C SER A 27 -16.15 -24.28 3.31
N LEU A 28 -17.05 -23.70 4.10
CA LEU A 28 -16.90 -23.46 5.55
C LEU A 28 -17.72 -24.45 6.39
N SER A 29 -18.23 -25.52 5.78
CA SER A 29 -19.01 -26.56 6.47
C SER A 29 -18.26 -27.19 7.65
N PHE A 30 -16.94 -27.39 7.54
CA PHE A 30 -16.12 -27.89 8.65
C PHE A 30 -16.17 -26.95 9.87
N PHE A 31 -16.14 -25.64 9.66
CA PHE A 31 -16.16 -24.64 10.73
C PHE A 31 -17.57 -24.50 11.31
N LYS A 32 -18.60 -24.53 10.47
CA LYS A 32 -20.00 -24.60 10.89
C LYS A 32 -20.26 -25.81 11.80
N ASN A 33 -19.77 -26.99 11.43
CA ASN A 33 -19.90 -28.21 12.23
C ASN A 33 -19.22 -28.09 13.60
N VAL A 34 -18.08 -27.39 13.68
CA VAL A 34 -17.40 -27.09 14.96
C VAL A 34 -18.23 -26.14 15.81
N LEU A 35 -18.84 -25.11 15.23
CA LEU A 35 -19.70 -24.18 15.97
C LEU A 35 -20.95 -24.88 16.50
N GLU A 36 -21.57 -25.74 15.69
CA GLU A 36 -22.73 -26.54 16.07
C GLU A 36 -22.38 -27.56 17.16
N SER A 37 -21.20 -28.20 17.11
CA SER A 37 -20.75 -29.13 18.17
C SER A 37 -20.47 -28.43 19.51
N LEU A 38 -20.15 -27.13 19.47
CA LEU A 38 -20.03 -26.26 20.64
C LEU A 38 -21.37 -25.65 21.10
N GLY A 39 -22.49 -26.03 20.47
CA GLY A 39 -23.84 -25.61 20.83
C GLY A 39 -24.26 -24.25 20.28
N ALA A 40 -23.53 -23.67 19.33
CA ALA A 40 -23.93 -22.44 18.66
C ALA A 40 -25.08 -22.68 17.67
N ARG A 41 -26.05 -21.76 17.60
CA ARG A 41 -27.12 -21.77 16.59
C ARG A 41 -26.81 -20.80 15.47
N VAL A 42 -26.61 -21.32 14.26
CA VAL A 42 -26.41 -20.50 13.05
C VAL A 42 -27.78 -20.20 12.40
N PRO A 43 -28.14 -18.93 12.15
CA PRO A 43 -29.42 -18.56 11.54
C PRO A 43 -29.60 -19.19 10.14
N PRO A 44 -30.82 -19.61 9.75
CA PRO A 44 -31.11 -20.13 8.42
C PRO A 44 -31.00 -19.05 7.34
N SER A 45 -30.67 -19.45 6.11
CA SER A 45 -30.54 -18.56 4.94
C SER A 45 -31.88 -17.89 4.62
N VAL A 46 -31.93 -16.55 4.70
CA VAL A 46 -33.05 -15.75 4.19
C VAL A 46 -32.80 -15.53 2.70
N LYS A 47 -33.66 -16.09 1.84
CA LYS A 47 -33.69 -15.78 0.41
C LYS A 47 -34.13 -14.31 0.26
N SER A 48 -33.22 -13.42 -0.12
CA SER A 48 -33.57 -12.03 -0.42
C SER A 48 -34.23 -11.94 -1.80
N GLU A 49 -35.49 -11.52 -1.82
CA GLU A 49 -36.18 -11.05 -3.01
C GLU A 49 -35.50 -9.80 -3.58
N LYS A 50 -35.54 -9.69 -4.92
CA LYS A 50 -35.08 -8.52 -5.69
C LYS A 50 -35.92 -7.29 -5.32
N GLY A 51 -35.28 -6.24 -4.82
CA GLY A 51 -35.89 -4.92 -4.64
C GLY A 51 -34.84 -3.83 -4.87
N GLY A 52 -35.07 -2.98 -5.87
CA GLY A 52 -34.14 -1.97 -6.35
C GLY A 52 -33.86 -0.83 -5.36
N GLY A 53 -32.66 -0.29 -5.48
CA GLY A 53 -32.20 0.92 -4.82
C GLY A 53 -30.82 1.27 -5.37
N GLU A 54 -30.78 2.24 -6.26
CA GLU A 54 -29.56 2.82 -6.81
C GLU A 54 -28.75 3.48 -5.68
N HIS A 55 -27.72 2.78 -5.21
CA HIS A 55 -26.53 3.39 -4.65
C HIS A 55 -25.35 2.52 -5.09
N SER A 56 -24.65 2.99 -6.11
CA SER A 56 -23.50 2.35 -6.71
C SER A 56 -22.28 2.46 -5.79
N ASP A 57 -22.25 1.66 -4.73
CA ASP A 57 -20.99 1.11 -4.24
C ASP A 57 -20.85 -0.24 -4.93
N GLU A 58 -20.10 -0.27 -6.05
CA GLU A 58 -19.64 -1.50 -6.68
C GLU A 58 -18.91 -2.30 -5.61
N LEU A 59 -19.62 -3.24 -4.98
CA LEU A 59 -19.05 -4.29 -4.15
C LEU A 59 -17.91 -4.89 -4.96
N ASP A 60 -16.69 -4.79 -4.42
CA ASP A 60 -15.50 -5.45 -4.92
C ASP A 60 -15.88 -6.91 -5.23
N GLU A 61 -16.17 -7.26 -6.50
CA GLU A 61 -16.39 -8.64 -6.90
C GLU A 61 -15.09 -9.38 -6.65
N ASP A 62 -14.99 -10.08 -5.52
CA ASP A 62 -13.83 -10.89 -5.19
C ASP A 62 -13.62 -11.90 -6.31
N ILE A 63 -12.36 -12.06 -6.74
CA ILE A 63 -12.03 -12.98 -7.82
C ILE A 63 -12.25 -14.39 -7.27
N ILE A 64 -13.36 -15.01 -7.65
CA ILE A 64 -13.68 -16.39 -7.26
C ILE A 64 -12.89 -17.33 -8.17
N GLU A 65 -11.98 -18.10 -7.56
CA GLU A 65 -11.24 -19.13 -8.25
C GLU A 65 -12.16 -20.31 -8.59
N SER A 66 -12.18 -20.71 -9.86
CA SER A 66 -12.93 -21.89 -10.29
C SER A 66 -12.16 -23.14 -9.92
N ASP A 67 -12.84 -24.24 -9.61
CA ASP A 67 -12.16 -25.52 -9.40
C ASP A 67 -11.48 -26.00 -10.70
N VAL A 68 -10.33 -26.66 -10.55
CA VAL A 68 -9.59 -27.26 -11.67
C VAL A 68 -9.90 -28.76 -11.70
N GLU A 69 -10.39 -29.24 -12.85
CA GLU A 69 -10.64 -30.66 -13.07
C GLU A 69 -9.32 -31.42 -13.31
N LEU A 70 -8.88 -32.13 -12.28
CA LEU A 70 -7.65 -32.93 -12.25
C LEU A 70 -7.96 -34.42 -12.26
N ASP A 71 -7.15 -35.20 -12.97
CA ASP A 71 -7.23 -36.65 -12.90
C ASP A 71 -6.51 -37.15 -11.65
N ASN A 72 -7.27 -37.50 -10.62
CA ASN A 72 -6.72 -37.96 -9.34
C ASN A 72 -6.80 -39.49 -9.16
N THR A 73 -6.98 -40.25 -10.25
CA THR A 73 -7.20 -41.71 -10.20
C THR A 73 -6.07 -42.47 -9.49
N ASP A 74 -4.82 -42.04 -9.67
CA ASP A 74 -3.63 -42.67 -9.09
C ASP A 74 -3.21 -42.07 -7.73
N THR A 75 -4.00 -41.14 -7.16
CA THR A 75 -3.70 -40.53 -5.86
C THR A 75 -4.07 -41.45 -4.71
N VAL A 76 -3.37 -41.31 -3.59
CA VAL A 76 -3.56 -42.08 -2.36
C VAL A 76 -3.75 -41.14 -1.19
N GLU A 77 -4.43 -41.63 -0.16
CA GLU A 77 -4.56 -40.87 1.09
C GLU A 77 -3.19 -40.67 1.76
N PRO A 78 -2.93 -39.49 2.36
CA PRO A 78 -1.69 -39.25 3.09
C PRO A 78 -1.52 -40.22 4.27
N ASP A 79 -0.34 -40.82 4.41
CA ASP A 79 -0.02 -41.63 5.60
C ASP A 79 0.18 -40.73 6.82
N ASN A 80 -0.64 -40.97 7.85
CA ASN A 80 -0.62 -40.23 9.12
C ASN A 80 0.07 -41.02 10.24
N ASP A 81 0.96 -41.95 9.87
CA ASP A 81 1.76 -42.71 10.83
C ASP A 81 2.78 -41.80 11.56
N PRO A 82 3.18 -42.14 12.80
CA PRO A 82 4.26 -41.45 13.49
C PRO A 82 5.54 -41.39 12.63
N PRO A 83 6.31 -40.29 12.69
CA PRO A 83 7.55 -40.17 11.93
C PRO A 83 8.50 -41.34 12.18
N GLN A 84 9.03 -41.92 11.11
CA GLN A 84 9.95 -43.04 11.19
C GLN A 84 11.30 -42.63 11.82
N LYS A 85 12.05 -43.61 12.33
CA LYS A 85 13.37 -43.37 12.93
C LYS A 85 14.37 -42.86 11.88
N MET A 86 15.02 -41.73 12.15
CA MET A 86 15.92 -41.06 11.20
C MET A 86 17.41 -41.12 11.57
N GLY A 87 17.78 -41.69 12.73
CA GLY A 87 19.16 -41.68 13.21
C GLY A 87 19.62 -40.33 13.74
N ASP A 88 20.83 -40.28 14.30
CA ASP A 88 21.43 -39.07 14.87
C ASP A 88 22.60 -38.59 13.99
N TYR A 89 22.40 -37.45 13.33
CA TYR A 89 23.40 -36.85 12.43
C TYR A 89 24.65 -36.33 13.15
N SER A 90 24.62 -36.16 14.47
CA SER A 90 25.72 -35.57 15.24
C SER A 90 26.78 -36.57 15.69
N GLY A 91 26.45 -37.86 15.69
CA GLY A 91 27.36 -38.92 16.12
C GLY A 91 28.46 -39.21 15.10
N GLU A 92 29.66 -39.52 15.60
CA GLU A 92 30.73 -40.05 14.74
C GLU A 92 30.40 -41.47 14.27
N VAL A 93 30.46 -41.68 12.96
CA VAL A 93 30.24 -43.00 12.36
C VAL A 93 31.59 -43.71 12.25
N THR A 94 31.82 -44.71 13.10
CA THR A 94 33.02 -45.57 13.07
C THR A 94 33.05 -46.44 11.82
N GLU A 95 34.23 -46.96 11.45
CA GLU A 95 34.38 -47.88 10.31
C GLU A 95 33.54 -49.15 10.50
N GLU A 96 33.55 -49.73 11.70
CA GLU A 96 32.70 -50.87 12.07
C GLU A 96 31.21 -50.59 11.84
N ASN A 97 30.73 -49.39 12.22
CA ASN A 97 29.35 -49.00 11.99
C ASN A 97 29.03 -48.80 10.50
N ARG A 98 29.99 -48.33 9.69
CA ARG A 98 29.80 -48.22 8.22
C ARG A 98 29.68 -49.60 7.58
N ASP A 99 30.51 -50.55 7.98
CA ASP A 99 30.49 -51.92 7.46
C ASP A 99 29.22 -52.65 7.89
N ALA A 100 28.83 -52.51 9.15
CA ALA A 100 27.56 -53.05 9.66
C ALA A 100 26.35 -52.42 8.93
N ALA A 101 26.36 -51.11 8.69
CA ALA A 101 25.31 -50.43 7.93
C ALA A 101 25.24 -50.95 6.49
N GLN A 102 26.38 -51.19 5.84
CA GLN A 102 26.44 -51.74 4.50
C GLN A 102 25.93 -53.19 4.45
N ALA A 103 26.22 -54.01 5.48
CA ALA A 103 25.69 -55.36 5.61
C ALA A 103 24.16 -55.35 5.81
N SER A 104 23.62 -54.48 6.68
CA SER A 104 22.16 -54.34 6.84
C SER A 104 21.49 -53.79 5.58
N LYS A 105 22.15 -52.90 4.83
CA LYS A 105 21.67 -52.46 3.51
C LYS A 105 21.60 -53.62 2.51
N ALA A 106 22.60 -54.50 2.47
CA ALA A 106 22.59 -55.66 1.58
C ALA A 106 21.38 -56.57 1.88
N LYS A 107 21.16 -56.91 3.16
CA LYS A 107 19.98 -57.67 3.60
C LYS A 107 18.66 -57.01 3.20
N ALA A 108 18.60 -55.68 3.28
CA ALA A 108 17.42 -54.95 2.83
C ALA A 108 17.18 -55.06 1.32
N LEU A 109 18.23 -55.02 0.51
CA LEU A 109 18.11 -55.19 -0.95
C LEU A 109 17.63 -56.60 -1.30
N ASP A 110 18.13 -57.62 -0.61
CA ASP A 110 17.65 -58.99 -0.75
C ASP A 110 16.16 -59.08 -0.40
N ALA A 111 15.74 -58.52 0.75
CA ALA A 111 14.33 -58.46 1.14
C ALA A 111 13.45 -57.68 0.14
N ILE A 112 13.96 -56.62 -0.50
CA ILE A 112 13.26 -55.91 -1.58
C ILE A 112 13.06 -56.81 -2.79
N SER A 113 14.09 -57.59 -3.17
CA SER A 113 14.02 -58.51 -4.31
C SER A 113 13.02 -59.66 -4.08
N GLU A 114 12.88 -60.09 -2.82
CA GLU A 114 11.89 -61.08 -2.38
C GLU A 114 10.49 -60.49 -2.16
N GLY A 115 10.31 -59.17 -2.30
CA GLY A 115 9.04 -58.48 -2.07
C GLY A 115 8.65 -58.30 -0.60
N LYS A 116 9.55 -58.61 0.35
CA LYS A 116 9.34 -58.44 1.80
C LYS A 116 9.61 -57.00 2.23
N LEU A 117 8.72 -56.09 1.82
CA LEU A 117 8.93 -54.64 1.97
C LEU A 117 9.06 -54.16 3.43
N ASN A 118 8.30 -54.74 4.37
CA ASN A 118 8.39 -54.36 5.78
C ASN A 118 9.72 -54.81 6.42
N GLU A 119 10.23 -55.99 6.07
CA GLU A 119 11.54 -56.47 6.52
C GLU A 119 12.65 -55.59 5.95
N ALA A 120 12.54 -55.19 4.67
CA ALA A 120 13.47 -54.24 4.05
C ALA A 120 13.51 -52.88 4.79
N ILE A 121 12.37 -52.36 5.23
CA ILE A 121 12.31 -51.13 6.04
C ILE A 121 13.05 -51.30 7.36
N ASN A 122 12.88 -52.45 8.03
CA ASN A 122 13.55 -52.71 9.30
C ASN A 122 15.07 -52.74 9.12
N HIS A 123 15.56 -53.45 8.10
CA HIS A 123 16.98 -53.52 7.79
C HIS A 123 17.56 -52.17 7.34
N LEU A 124 16.83 -51.38 6.55
CA LEU A 124 17.25 -50.02 6.18
C LEU A 124 17.25 -49.08 7.38
N THR A 125 16.31 -49.25 8.31
CA THR A 125 16.26 -48.46 9.54
C THR A 125 17.44 -48.78 10.43
N GLU A 126 17.80 -50.05 10.60
CA GLU A 126 19.02 -50.46 11.29
C GLU A 126 20.26 -49.83 10.63
N ALA A 127 20.37 -49.93 9.29
CA ALA A 127 21.48 -49.33 8.56
C ALA A 127 21.57 -47.80 8.75
N ILE A 128 20.44 -47.10 8.80
CA ILE A 128 20.38 -45.64 9.03
C ILE A 128 20.79 -45.29 10.47
N LEU A 129 20.40 -46.09 11.47
CA LEU A 129 20.82 -45.87 12.85
C LEU A 129 22.33 -46.05 13.02
N LEU A 130 22.94 -46.94 12.24
CA LEU A 130 24.39 -47.17 12.23
C LEU A 130 25.15 -46.12 11.42
N ASN A 131 24.60 -45.66 10.29
CA ASN A 131 25.20 -44.65 9.42
C ASN A 131 24.17 -43.61 8.91
N PRO A 132 23.84 -42.60 9.74
CA PRO A 132 22.84 -41.58 9.41
C PRO A 132 23.32 -40.54 8.38
N ASN A 133 24.59 -40.58 7.98
CA ASN A 133 25.15 -39.64 6.98
C ASN A 133 25.16 -40.23 5.56
N SER A 134 24.41 -41.30 5.31
CA SER A 134 24.33 -41.94 3.99
C SER A 134 23.04 -41.61 3.26
N ALA A 135 23.10 -40.69 2.29
CA ALA A 135 21.96 -40.28 1.46
C ALA A 135 21.28 -41.49 0.77
N ILE A 136 22.07 -42.48 0.35
CA ILE A 136 21.59 -43.65 -0.39
C ILE A 136 20.68 -44.52 0.49
N LEU A 137 20.92 -44.60 1.80
CA LEU A 137 20.09 -45.39 2.70
C LEU A 137 18.68 -44.80 2.79
N TYR A 138 18.57 -43.49 3.01
CA TYR A 138 17.28 -42.79 3.04
C TYR A 138 16.58 -42.87 1.69
N ALA A 139 17.26 -42.58 0.57
CA ALA A 139 16.65 -42.67 -0.75
C ALA A 139 16.15 -44.10 -1.08
N THR A 140 16.85 -45.13 -0.60
CA THR A 140 16.43 -46.53 -0.79
C THR A 140 15.22 -46.86 0.09
N ARG A 141 15.19 -46.42 1.35
CA ARG A 141 14.04 -46.63 2.24
C ARG A 141 12.80 -45.87 1.79
N GLY A 142 12.97 -44.63 1.31
CA GLY A 142 11.91 -43.85 0.68
C GLY A 142 11.32 -44.53 -0.55
N SER A 143 12.14 -45.17 -1.39
CA SER A 143 11.65 -45.98 -2.52
C SER A 143 10.80 -47.17 -2.06
N VAL A 144 11.15 -47.82 -0.94
CA VAL A 144 10.33 -48.89 -0.35
C VAL A 144 9.01 -48.33 0.20
N PHE A 145 9.02 -47.14 0.82
CA PHE A 145 7.80 -46.46 1.26
C PHE A 145 6.86 -46.11 0.10
N ASN A 146 7.38 -45.69 -1.06
CA ASN A 146 6.58 -45.51 -2.26
C ASN A 146 5.89 -46.82 -2.70
N LYS A 147 6.62 -47.95 -2.69
CA LYS A 147 6.04 -49.27 -3.00
C LYS A 147 4.93 -49.68 -2.02
N LEU A 148 5.03 -49.24 -0.75
CA LEU A 148 4.02 -49.46 0.27
C LEU A 148 2.89 -48.41 0.29
N LYS A 149 2.90 -47.46 -0.66
CA LYS A 149 1.95 -46.34 -0.71
C LYS A 149 1.95 -45.48 0.57
N LYS A 150 3.13 -45.22 1.13
CA LYS A 150 3.35 -44.30 2.27
C LYS A 150 4.11 -43.04 1.84
N PRO A 151 3.46 -42.12 1.10
CA PRO A 151 4.15 -40.99 0.48
C PRO A 151 4.76 -39.97 1.46
N ASN A 152 4.14 -39.66 2.61
CA ASN A 152 4.69 -38.75 3.60
C ASN A 152 5.99 -39.32 4.22
N ALA A 153 6.01 -40.60 4.57
CA ALA A 153 7.24 -41.26 5.01
C ALA A 153 8.33 -41.21 3.93
N ALA A 154 7.98 -41.46 2.66
CA ALA A 154 8.91 -41.37 1.54
C ALA A 154 9.47 -39.95 1.34
N ILE A 155 8.64 -38.90 1.47
CA ILE A 155 9.07 -37.50 1.38
C ILE A 155 10.07 -37.17 2.47
N ARG A 156 9.82 -37.56 3.73
CA ARG A 156 10.76 -37.31 4.83
C ARG A 156 12.13 -37.93 4.59
N ASP A 157 12.16 -39.17 4.08
CA ASP A 157 13.40 -39.85 3.73
C ASP A 157 14.10 -39.19 2.53
N ALA A 158 13.35 -38.80 1.51
CA ALA A 158 13.93 -38.13 0.35
C ALA A 158 14.50 -36.74 0.71
N ASP A 159 13.83 -35.98 1.58
CA ASP A 159 14.34 -34.70 2.07
C ASP A 159 15.61 -34.89 2.92
N ALA A 160 15.66 -35.93 3.77
CA ALA A 160 16.87 -36.29 4.49
C ALA A 160 18.02 -36.68 3.55
N ALA A 161 17.74 -37.45 2.49
CA ALA A 161 18.72 -37.81 1.48
C ALA A 161 19.27 -36.57 0.76
N LEU A 162 18.40 -35.64 0.35
CA LEU A 162 18.76 -34.40 -0.33
C LEU A 162 19.52 -33.42 0.57
N LYS A 163 19.26 -33.45 1.88
CA LYS A 163 20.04 -32.67 2.85
C LYS A 163 21.49 -33.15 2.96
N ILE A 164 21.72 -34.46 2.81
CA ILE A 164 23.06 -35.06 2.82
C ILE A 164 23.74 -34.90 1.45
N ASN A 165 23.01 -35.17 0.37
CA ASN A 165 23.49 -35.07 -1.00
C ASN A 165 22.43 -34.39 -1.87
N SER A 166 22.64 -33.11 -2.17
CA SER A 166 21.73 -32.29 -2.97
C SER A 166 21.55 -32.79 -4.40
N ASP A 167 22.52 -33.53 -4.94
CA ASP A 167 22.58 -33.91 -6.36
C ASP A 167 22.11 -35.37 -6.55
N SER A 168 21.32 -35.90 -5.62
CA SER A 168 20.84 -37.27 -5.68
C SER A 168 19.61 -37.40 -6.60
N ALA A 169 19.81 -37.85 -7.85
CA ALA A 169 18.72 -38.16 -8.78
C ALA A 169 17.67 -39.11 -8.18
N LYS A 170 18.12 -40.17 -7.49
CA LYS A 170 17.23 -41.14 -6.82
C LYS A 170 16.35 -40.48 -5.75
N ALA A 171 16.89 -39.55 -4.97
CA ALA A 171 16.11 -38.87 -3.94
C ALA A 171 15.03 -37.96 -4.54
N TYR A 172 15.36 -37.20 -5.61
CA TYR A 172 14.38 -36.43 -6.35
C TYR A 172 13.30 -37.32 -6.97
N LYS A 173 13.67 -38.44 -7.61
CA LYS A 173 12.72 -39.42 -8.16
C LYS A 173 11.75 -39.91 -7.08
N VAL A 174 12.27 -40.35 -5.93
CA VAL A 174 11.45 -40.84 -4.81
C VAL A 174 10.49 -39.76 -4.30
N ARG A 175 10.96 -38.52 -4.13
CA ARG A 175 10.13 -37.41 -3.66
C ARG A 175 9.06 -37.01 -4.68
N GLY A 176 9.42 -36.95 -5.96
CA GLY A 176 8.50 -36.65 -7.06
C GLY A 176 7.38 -37.69 -7.17
N MET A 177 7.72 -38.98 -7.07
CA MET A 177 6.75 -40.07 -7.00
C MET A 177 5.80 -39.94 -5.81
N ALA A 178 6.34 -39.71 -4.61
CA ALA A 178 5.54 -39.56 -3.41
C ALA A 178 4.59 -38.35 -3.48
N ARG A 179 5.06 -37.23 -4.03
CA ARG A 179 4.26 -36.01 -4.27
C ARG A 179 3.16 -36.25 -5.29
N ALA A 180 3.44 -36.99 -6.36
CA ALA A 180 2.42 -37.37 -7.35
C ALA A 180 1.30 -38.20 -6.71
N MET A 181 1.66 -39.15 -5.84
CA MET A 181 0.69 -39.94 -5.09
C MET A 181 -0.19 -39.09 -4.16
N LEU A 182 0.31 -37.96 -3.66
CA LEU A 182 -0.46 -37.01 -2.84
C LEU A 182 -1.26 -35.99 -3.66
N GLY A 183 -1.22 -36.05 -5.00
CA GLY A 183 -1.84 -35.05 -5.86
C GLY A 183 -1.10 -33.70 -5.89
N LEU A 184 0.14 -33.64 -5.39
CA LEU A 184 1.01 -32.46 -5.45
C LEU A 184 1.70 -32.39 -6.82
N TRP A 185 0.91 -32.23 -7.86
CA TRP A 185 1.32 -32.44 -9.26
C TRP A 185 2.43 -31.50 -9.70
N LYS A 186 2.41 -30.23 -9.27
CA LYS A 186 3.39 -29.22 -9.67
C LYS A 186 4.76 -29.54 -9.07
N GLU A 187 4.80 -29.83 -7.78
CA GLU A 187 6.01 -30.19 -7.05
C GLU A 187 6.56 -31.54 -7.52
N ALA A 188 5.67 -32.49 -7.84
CA ALA A 188 6.04 -33.77 -8.42
C ALA A 188 6.72 -33.61 -9.79
N ALA A 189 6.13 -32.85 -10.70
CA ALA A 189 6.71 -32.59 -12.02
C ALA A 189 8.09 -31.94 -11.89
N SER A 190 8.22 -30.95 -11.01
CA SER A 190 9.50 -30.26 -10.76
C SER A 190 10.58 -31.23 -10.29
N ASP A 191 10.30 -32.08 -9.29
CA ASP A 191 11.28 -33.05 -8.79
C ASP A 191 11.66 -34.08 -9.85
N LEU A 192 10.70 -34.59 -10.62
CA LEU A 192 10.94 -35.58 -11.66
C LEU A 192 11.77 -35.01 -12.82
N HIS A 193 11.55 -33.75 -13.20
CA HIS A 193 12.40 -33.07 -14.19
C HIS A 193 13.83 -32.90 -13.68
N VAL A 194 14.03 -32.51 -12.41
CA VAL A 194 15.37 -32.42 -11.81
C VAL A 194 16.03 -33.80 -11.79
N ALA A 195 15.31 -34.83 -11.37
CA ALA A 195 15.81 -36.21 -11.37
C ALA A 195 16.26 -36.64 -12.78
N SER A 196 15.42 -36.43 -13.80
CA SER A 196 15.70 -36.76 -15.21
C SER A 196 16.89 -35.96 -15.78
N THR A 197 17.10 -34.73 -15.31
CA THR A 197 18.24 -33.89 -15.74
C THR A 197 19.55 -34.41 -15.16
N ILE A 198 19.54 -34.92 -13.93
CA ILE A 198 20.73 -35.48 -13.27
C ILE A 198 21.04 -36.87 -13.83
N ASP A 199 20.05 -37.75 -13.90
CA ASP A 199 20.18 -39.11 -14.40
C ASP A 199 18.90 -39.54 -15.13
N PHE A 200 19.04 -39.84 -16.41
CA PHE A 200 17.90 -40.24 -17.23
C PHE A 200 17.47 -41.66 -16.88
N ASP A 201 16.17 -41.81 -16.59
CA ASP A 201 15.56 -43.07 -16.22
C ASP A 201 14.20 -43.17 -16.91
N GLU A 202 13.94 -44.28 -17.62
CA GLU A 202 12.72 -44.50 -18.38
C GLU A 202 11.46 -44.48 -17.50
N GLU A 203 11.57 -44.95 -16.25
CA GLU A 203 10.48 -44.91 -15.27
C GLU A 203 10.11 -43.45 -14.93
N ILE A 204 11.10 -42.54 -14.85
CA ILE A 204 10.82 -41.11 -14.63
C ILE A 204 10.00 -40.54 -15.79
N ALA A 205 10.35 -40.90 -17.03
CA ALA A 205 9.63 -40.44 -18.22
C ALA A 205 8.19 -40.96 -18.25
N GLU A 206 7.93 -42.19 -17.84
CA GLU A 206 6.58 -42.75 -17.72
C GLU A 206 5.75 -42.01 -16.67
N ILE A 207 6.35 -41.68 -15.53
CA ILE A 207 5.65 -40.98 -14.45
C ILE A 207 5.35 -39.53 -14.86
N LEU A 208 6.28 -38.85 -15.53
CA LEU A 208 6.06 -37.51 -16.07
C LEU A 208 4.86 -37.45 -17.02
N LYS A 209 4.66 -38.46 -17.88
CA LYS A 209 3.48 -38.52 -18.76
C LYS A 209 2.15 -38.46 -17.99
N LYS A 210 2.11 -38.98 -16.76
CA LYS A 210 0.93 -38.94 -15.88
C LYS A 210 0.81 -37.64 -15.11
N VAL A 211 1.94 -37.09 -14.64
CA VAL A 211 1.98 -35.93 -13.76
C VAL A 211 1.84 -34.60 -14.52
N GLU A 212 2.47 -34.49 -15.69
CA GLU A 212 2.53 -33.24 -16.46
C GLU A 212 1.17 -32.65 -16.84
N PRO A 213 0.16 -33.43 -17.30
CA PRO A 213 -1.13 -32.86 -17.68
C PRO A 213 -1.82 -32.12 -16.51
N ASN A 214 -1.81 -32.70 -15.31
CA ASN A 214 -2.37 -32.06 -14.13
C ASN A 214 -1.55 -30.85 -13.69
N ALA A 215 -0.22 -30.97 -13.71
CA ALA A 215 0.68 -29.86 -13.38
C ALA A 215 0.47 -28.65 -14.31
N ARG A 216 0.32 -28.88 -15.62
CA ARG A 216 0.05 -27.82 -16.62
C ARG A 216 -1.29 -27.15 -16.39
N LYS A 217 -2.36 -27.92 -16.15
CA LYS A 217 -3.69 -27.36 -15.82
C LYS A 217 -3.66 -26.46 -14.59
N ILE A 218 -2.97 -26.90 -13.53
CA ILE A 218 -2.80 -26.10 -12.32
C ILE A 218 -2.03 -24.82 -12.64
N GLU A 219 -0.93 -24.92 -13.39
CA GLU A 219 -0.11 -23.76 -13.71
C GLU A 219 -0.87 -22.73 -14.58
N GLU A 220 -1.59 -23.18 -15.60
CA GLU A 220 -2.42 -22.32 -16.44
C GLU A 220 -3.52 -21.62 -15.66
N HIS A 221 -4.17 -22.35 -14.74
CA HIS A 221 -5.17 -21.80 -13.84
C HIS A 221 -4.55 -20.74 -12.92
N CYS A 222 -3.46 -21.05 -12.23
CA CYS A 222 -2.75 -20.09 -11.38
C CYS A 222 -2.34 -18.83 -12.16
N ARG A 223 -1.78 -18.98 -13.36
CA ARG A 223 -1.39 -17.85 -14.24
C ARG A 223 -2.60 -17.01 -14.65
N LYS A 224 -3.75 -17.62 -14.94
CA LYS A 224 -4.99 -16.90 -15.25
C LYS A 224 -5.44 -16.05 -14.05
N TYR A 225 -5.49 -16.62 -12.86
CA TYR A 225 -5.97 -15.95 -11.67
C TYR A 225 -5.00 -14.90 -11.13
N GLU A 226 -3.70 -15.13 -11.26
CA GLU A 226 -2.69 -14.12 -10.95
C GLU A 226 -2.83 -12.89 -11.85
N ARG A 227 -3.04 -13.08 -13.17
CA ARG A 227 -3.31 -11.97 -14.10
C ARG A 227 -4.56 -11.19 -13.69
N LEU A 228 -5.67 -11.88 -13.39
CA LEU A 228 -6.90 -11.22 -12.95
C LEU A 228 -6.70 -10.41 -11.66
N ARG A 229 -5.94 -10.94 -10.69
CA ARG A 229 -5.61 -10.22 -9.44
C ARG A 229 -4.75 -8.99 -9.71
N GLN A 230 -3.76 -9.10 -10.59
CA GLN A 230 -2.91 -7.97 -10.99
C GLN A 230 -3.72 -6.90 -11.73
N GLU A 231 -4.60 -7.28 -12.66
CA GLU A 231 -5.49 -6.37 -13.39
C GLU A 231 -6.47 -5.66 -12.44
N LYS A 232 -7.09 -6.38 -11.50
CA LYS A 232 -7.97 -5.78 -10.47
C LYS A 232 -7.21 -4.78 -9.61
N LYS A 233 -5.99 -5.12 -9.19
CA LYS A 233 -5.11 -4.22 -8.42
C LYS A 233 -4.75 -2.95 -9.21
N GLN A 234 -4.41 -3.10 -10.49
CA GLN A 234 -4.13 -1.96 -11.37
C GLN A 234 -5.35 -1.06 -11.57
N ARG A 235 -6.52 -1.65 -11.86
CA ARG A 235 -7.79 -0.90 -11.98
C ARG A 235 -8.13 -0.15 -10.70
N LYS A 236 -7.91 -0.74 -9.52
CA LYS A 236 -8.13 -0.06 -8.23
C LYS A 236 -7.20 1.13 -8.04
N ILE A 237 -5.91 0.97 -8.34
CA ILE A 237 -4.91 2.05 -8.30
C ILE A 237 -5.27 3.18 -9.28
N GLU A 238 -5.69 2.83 -10.50
CA GLU A 238 -6.08 3.81 -11.51
C GLU A 238 -7.35 4.58 -11.10
N ARG A 239 -8.38 3.88 -10.61
CA ARG A 239 -9.60 4.51 -10.07
C ARG A 239 -9.29 5.46 -8.92
N GLU A 240 -8.43 5.06 -7.99
CA GLU A 240 -8.00 5.92 -6.88
C GLU A 240 -7.23 7.17 -7.39
N ARG A 241 -6.36 6.99 -8.39
CA ARG A 241 -5.64 8.10 -9.03
C ARG A 241 -6.60 9.07 -9.71
N GLN A 242 -7.57 8.55 -10.47
CA GLN A 242 -8.59 9.37 -11.13
C GLN A 242 -9.45 10.12 -10.12
N ARG A 243 -9.87 9.46 -9.03
CA ARG A 243 -10.60 10.09 -7.93
C ARG A 243 -9.82 11.23 -7.30
N ARG A 244 -8.54 11.04 -6.96
CA ARG A 244 -7.67 12.10 -6.43
C ARG A 244 -7.52 13.28 -7.40
N GLN A 245 -7.39 12.99 -8.70
CA GLN A 245 -7.34 14.05 -9.72
C GLN A 245 -8.66 14.82 -9.83
N ALA A 246 -9.80 14.13 -9.77
CA ALA A 246 -11.12 14.76 -9.79
C ALA A 246 -11.37 15.62 -8.54
N GLU A 247 -11.02 15.11 -7.35
CA GLU A 247 -11.09 15.84 -6.08
C GLU A 247 -10.20 17.10 -6.11
N ALA A 248 -8.98 17.00 -6.62
CA ALA A 248 -8.08 18.15 -6.77
C ALA A 248 -8.60 19.20 -7.76
N LYS A 249 -9.14 18.77 -8.91
CA LYS A 249 -9.77 19.68 -9.89
C LYS A 249 -11.00 20.37 -9.31
N ALA A 250 -11.88 19.63 -8.63
CA ALA A 250 -13.08 20.18 -8.00
C ALA A 250 -12.74 21.18 -6.88
N ALA A 251 -11.67 20.94 -6.12
CA ALA A 251 -11.16 21.89 -5.13
C ALA A 251 -10.69 23.20 -5.79
N TYR A 252 -9.91 23.10 -6.86
CA TYR A 252 -9.43 24.25 -7.63
C TYR A 252 -10.60 25.09 -8.20
N GLU A 253 -11.56 24.47 -8.87
CA GLU A 253 -12.73 25.17 -9.43
C GLU A 253 -13.59 25.84 -8.35
N LYS A 254 -13.68 25.23 -7.16
CA LYS A 254 -14.41 25.80 -6.03
C LYS A 254 -13.74 27.05 -5.50
N ASP A 255 -12.40 27.05 -5.43
CA ASP A 255 -11.64 28.21 -4.99
C ASP A 255 -11.69 29.34 -6.04
N GLU A 256 -11.60 29.03 -7.33
CA GLU A 256 -11.79 30.01 -8.41
C GLU A 256 -13.18 30.66 -8.37
N LYS A 257 -14.25 29.89 -8.16
CA LYS A 257 -15.62 30.43 -8.01
C LYS A 257 -15.77 31.34 -6.79
N LYS A 258 -15.10 31.02 -5.66
CA LYS A 258 -15.09 31.89 -4.47
C LYS A 258 -14.37 33.20 -4.75
N GLU A 259 -13.24 33.16 -5.45
CA GLU A 259 -12.52 34.37 -5.87
C GLU A 259 -13.40 35.25 -6.76
N GLN A 260 -14.05 34.68 -7.79
CA GLN A 260 -14.96 35.42 -8.68
C GLN A 260 -16.17 36.02 -7.93
N GLN A 261 -16.78 35.29 -6.98
CA GLN A 261 -17.87 35.81 -6.15
C GLN A 261 -17.41 36.94 -5.21
N SER A 262 -16.19 36.85 -4.67
CA SER A 262 -15.61 37.91 -3.84
C SER A 262 -15.36 39.20 -4.64
N GLN A 263 -14.97 39.07 -5.92
CA GLN A 263 -14.80 40.20 -6.84
C GLN A 263 -16.14 40.84 -7.25
N HIS A 264 -17.20 40.05 -7.48
CA HIS A 264 -18.53 40.58 -7.83
C HIS A 264 -19.25 41.28 -6.66
N LYS A 265 -19.02 40.86 -5.40
CA LYS A 265 -19.51 41.58 -4.21
C LYS A 265 -18.81 42.93 -3.97
N ALA A 266 -17.63 43.14 -4.55
CA ALA A 266 -16.90 44.41 -4.47
C ALA A 266 -17.34 45.43 -5.56
N SER A 267 -18.34 45.10 -6.40
CA SER A 267 -18.84 45.94 -7.49
C SER A 267 -20.20 46.61 -7.23
N ASP A 268 -20.68 46.68 -5.99
CA ASP A 268 -21.87 47.48 -5.65
C ASP A 268 -21.56 49.01 -5.76
N PRO A 269 -22.43 49.84 -6.38
CA PRO A 269 -22.05 51.20 -6.78
C PRO A 269 -22.06 52.26 -5.67
N ASP A 270 -22.39 51.92 -4.42
CA ASP A 270 -22.70 52.93 -3.38
C ASP A 270 -21.52 53.27 -2.44
N SER A 271 -20.28 53.18 -2.93
CA SER A 271 -19.05 53.39 -2.14
C SER A 271 -18.40 54.78 -2.29
N ALA A 272 -19.14 55.78 -2.77
CA ALA A 272 -18.66 57.16 -2.87
C ALA A 272 -18.57 57.90 -1.52
N SER A 273 -19.09 57.33 -0.43
CA SER A 273 -19.04 57.90 0.94
C SER A 273 -17.81 57.48 1.77
N VAL A 274 -16.93 56.64 1.23
CA VAL A 274 -15.85 55.97 2.02
C VAL A 274 -14.54 56.77 2.11
N LEU A 275 -14.36 57.81 1.28
CA LEU A 275 -13.19 58.70 1.31
C LEU A 275 -13.55 60.06 1.91
N ASN A 276 -13.86 60.08 3.22
CA ASN A 276 -14.12 61.31 3.98
C ASN A 276 -13.00 62.33 3.75
N GLY A 277 -13.30 63.40 3.03
CA GLY A 277 -12.34 64.48 2.77
C GLY A 277 -11.89 65.10 4.09
N GLY A 278 -10.58 65.13 4.33
CA GLY A 278 -10.01 65.73 5.55
C GLY A 278 -9.57 64.74 6.63
N LYS A 279 -9.84 63.43 6.52
CA LYS A 279 -9.46 62.42 7.54
C LYS A 279 -8.41 61.44 7.02
N ILE A 280 -7.51 61.01 7.92
CA ILE A 280 -6.57 59.91 7.66
C ILE A 280 -7.29 58.57 7.83
N ILE A 281 -7.10 57.67 6.87
CA ILE A 281 -7.61 56.31 6.89
C ILE A 281 -6.47 55.37 7.30
N GLY A 282 -6.66 54.61 8.38
CA GLY A 282 -5.74 53.55 8.79
C GLY A 282 -5.85 52.33 7.89
N ILE A 283 -4.72 51.68 7.62
CA ILE A 283 -4.61 50.48 6.77
C ILE A 283 -3.96 49.37 7.59
N HIS A 284 -4.61 48.21 7.66
CA HIS A 284 -4.15 47.07 8.46
C HIS A 284 -3.87 45.81 7.62
N SER A 285 -4.09 45.83 6.30
CA SER A 285 -3.79 44.71 5.38
C SER A 285 -3.63 45.17 3.93
N VAL A 286 -3.03 44.33 3.08
CA VAL A 286 -2.93 44.56 1.62
C VAL A 286 -4.30 44.69 0.97
N SER A 287 -5.25 43.83 1.34
CA SER A 287 -6.59 43.86 0.77
C SER A 287 -7.32 45.18 1.07
N GLU A 288 -7.18 45.70 2.30
CA GLU A 288 -7.72 47.01 2.66
C GLU A 288 -7.05 48.13 1.87
N LEU A 289 -5.72 48.10 1.74
CA LEU A 289 -4.95 49.07 0.97
C LEU A 289 -5.38 49.14 -0.49
N GLU A 290 -5.42 47.99 -1.17
CA GLU A 290 -5.82 47.89 -2.57
C GLU A 290 -7.24 48.39 -2.78
N THR A 291 -8.15 48.03 -1.87
CA THR A 291 -9.53 48.55 -1.89
C THR A 291 -9.57 50.07 -1.86
N LYS A 292 -8.85 50.71 -0.93
CA LYS A 292 -8.86 52.18 -0.80
C LYS A 292 -8.18 52.88 -1.98
N LEU A 293 -7.08 52.32 -2.49
CA LEU A 293 -6.39 52.85 -3.68
C LEU A 293 -7.26 52.76 -4.94
N ASN A 294 -7.99 51.65 -5.11
CA ASN A 294 -8.93 51.48 -6.21
C ASN A 294 -10.06 52.51 -6.15
N VAL A 295 -10.63 52.75 -4.96
CA VAL A 295 -11.66 53.80 -4.77
C VAL A 295 -11.09 55.18 -5.10
N ALA A 296 -9.87 55.51 -4.63
CA ALA A 296 -9.22 56.79 -4.94
C ALA A 296 -8.95 56.96 -6.45
N SER A 297 -8.52 55.88 -7.12
CA SER A 297 -8.28 55.87 -8.57
C SER A 297 -9.58 56.09 -9.36
N ARG A 298 -10.68 55.42 -8.99
CA ARG A 298 -12.00 55.62 -9.62
C ARG A 298 -12.50 57.06 -9.45
N ALA A 299 -12.24 57.66 -8.30
CA ALA A 299 -12.57 59.05 -8.02
C ALA A 299 -11.60 60.07 -8.64
N SER A 300 -10.56 59.62 -9.37
CA SER A 300 -9.48 60.47 -9.91
C SER A 300 -8.82 61.38 -8.86
N ARG A 301 -8.76 60.91 -7.60
CA ARG A 301 -8.15 61.62 -6.48
C ARG A 301 -6.72 61.16 -6.29
N LEU A 302 -5.84 62.09 -5.90
CA LEU A 302 -4.50 61.75 -5.41
C LEU A 302 -4.65 60.95 -4.10
N ALA A 303 -4.02 59.79 -4.00
CA ALA A 303 -3.86 59.05 -2.76
C ALA A 303 -2.42 59.18 -2.25
N ILE A 304 -2.27 59.43 -0.95
CA ILE A 304 -0.98 59.58 -0.28
C ILE A 304 -0.91 58.48 0.78
N LEU A 305 0.00 57.53 0.59
CA LEU A 305 0.20 56.40 1.48
C LEU A 305 1.42 56.64 2.36
N TYR A 306 1.18 56.74 3.66
CA TYR A 306 2.20 56.97 4.68
C TYR A 306 2.49 55.68 5.46
N PHE A 307 3.69 55.14 5.30
CA PHE A 307 4.21 54.06 6.15
C PHE A 307 4.95 54.63 7.35
N THR A 308 4.56 54.18 8.55
CA THR A 308 5.08 54.63 9.84
C THR A 308 5.46 53.46 10.73
N ALA A 309 6.14 53.74 11.84
CA ALA A 309 6.22 52.83 12.98
C ALA A 309 6.11 53.62 14.30
N THR A 310 5.51 53.03 15.33
CA THR A 310 5.39 53.67 16.66
C THR A 310 6.73 53.95 17.32
N TRP A 311 7.71 53.06 17.13
CA TRP A 311 9.07 53.18 17.66
C TRP A 311 9.95 54.18 16.89
N CYS A 312 9.53 54.63 15.71
CA CYS A 312 10.28 55.55 14.86
C CYS A 312 10.16 57.01 15.33
N GLY A 313 11.28 57.60 15.78
CA GLY A 313 11.37 58.99 16.24
C GLY A 313 10.93 60.03 15.18
N PRO A 314 11.49 60.02 13.96
CA PRO A 314 11.07 60.93 12.88
C PRO A 314 9.60 60.77 12.50
N CYS A 315 9.05 59.56 12.61
CA CYS A 315 7.64 59.28 12.35
C CYS A 315 6.72 59.97 13.37
N ARG A 316 7.11 60.01 14.64
CA ARG A 316 6.37 60.78 15.67
C ARG A 316 6.34 62.27 15.38
N PHE A 317 7.42 62.82 14.79
CA PHE A 317 7.49 64.23 14.40
C PHE A 317 6.61 64.55 13.18
N ILE A 318 6.63 63.72 12.14
CA ILE A 318 5.90 64.00 10.90
C ILE A 318 4.41 63.61 10.96
N SER A 319 4.01 62.71 11.86
CA SER A 319 2.62 62.24 11.95
C SER A 319 1.60 63.38 12.20
N PRO A 320 1.81 64.32 13.15
CA PRO A 320 0.91 65.46 13.32
C PRO A 320 0.86 66.38 12.09
N VAL A 321 1.99 66.52 11.39
CA VAL A 321 2.06 67.28 10.13
C VAL A 321 1.22 66.61 9.05
N PHE A 322 1.30 65.29 8.92
CA PHE A 322 0.48 64.51 7.99
C PHE A 322 -1.02 64.67 8.28
N THR A 323 -1.42 64.72 9.56
CA THR A 323 -2.80 65.02 9.96
C THR A 323 -3.24 66.41 9.54
N SER A 324 -2.41 67.43 9.78
CA SER A 324 -2.71 68.81 9.36
C SER A 324 -2.81 68.94 7.83
N LEU A 325 -1.98 68.21 7.08
CA LEU A 325 -2.04 68.16 5.62
C LEU A 325 -3.33 67.48 5.13
N ALA A 326 -3.81 66.43 5.83
CA ALA A 326 -5.07 65.79 5.50
C ALA A 326 -6.25 66.77 5.57
N GLU A 327 -6.31 67.56 6.63
CA GLU A 327 -7.31 68.61 6.82
C GLU A 327 -7.20 69.73 5.76
N LYS A 328 -5.97 70.14 5.44
CA LYS A 328 -5.69 71.21 4.46
C LYS A 328 -6.02 70.81 3.02
N TYR A 329 -5.88 69.54 2.66
CA TYR A 329 -6.07 69.03 1.30
C TYR A 329 -7.17 67.98 1.23
N PRO A 330 -8.44 68.33 1.50
CA PRO A 330 -9.54 67.36 1.59
C PRO A 330 -9.88 66.66 0.27
N LYS A 331 -9.36 67.16 -0.87
CA LYS A 331 -9.49 66.54 -2.19
C LYS A 331 -8.53 65.36 -2.41
N ALA A 332 -7.45 65.25 -1.65
CA ALA A 332 -6.58 64.08 -1.65
C ALA A 332 -7.08 63.04 -0.62
N ALA A 333 -6.72 61.77 -0.81
CA ALA A 333 -6.98 60.68 0.13
C ALA A 333 -5.71 60.41 0.92
N PHE A 334 -5.80 60.43 2.25
CA PHE A 334 -4.66 60.23 3.15
C PHE A 334 -4.77 58.85 3.79
N LEU A 335 -3.82 57.98 3.51
CA LEU A 335 -3.76 56.60 4.01
C LEU A 335 -2.54 56.45 4.91
N LYS A 336 -2.70 55.75 6.03
CA LYS A 336 -1.62 55.50 7.00
C LYS A 336 -1.54 54.01 7.31
N ALA A 337 -0.36 53.42 7.14
CA ALA A 337 -0.08 52.03 7.48
C ALA A 337 1.07 51.98 8.50
N ASP A 338 0.85 51.33 9.63
CA ASP A 338 1.94 50.97 10.51
C ASP A 338 2.61 49.71 9.98
N ILE A 339 3.94 49.73 9.81
CA ILE A 339 4.68 48.60 9.24
C ILE A 339 4.67 47.36 10.14
N ASP A 340 4.42 47.52 11.44
CA ASP A 340 4.32 46.40 12.37
C ASP A 340 2.95 45.70 12.28
N GLU A 341 1.90 46.46 11.96
CA GLU A 341 0.52 45.99 11.84
C GLU A 341 0.19 45.48 10.42
N ALA A 342 0.57 46.23 9.38
CA ALA A 342 0.31 45.94 7.97
C ALA A 342 1.58 45.45 7.24
N ARG A 343 2.19 44.38 7.75
CA ARG A 343 3.48 43.84 7.27
C ARG A 343 3.44 43.40 5.81
N ASP A 344 2.34 42.78 5.41
CA ASP A 344 2.05 42.36 4.04
C ASP A 344 2.05 43.57 3.08
N ALA A 345 1.44 44.68 3.50
CA ALA A 345 1.38 45.91 2.71
C ALA A 345 2.75 46.58 2.61
N ALA A 346 3.48 46.68 3.72
CA ALA A 346 4.83 47.22 3.75
C ALA A 346 5.78 46.42 2.83
N SER A 347 5.70 45.09 2.86
CA SER A 347 6.49 44.21 1.98
C SER A 347 6.12 44.38 0.52
N ARG A 348 4.83 44.47 0.18
CA ARG A 348 4.37 44.63 -1.21
C ARG A 348 4.87 45.93 -1.85
N TRP A 349 4.96 46.98 -1.04
CA TRP A 349 5.44 48.31 -1.45
C TRP A 349 6.95 48.49 -1.27
N ASN A 350 7.67 47.43 -0.90
CA ASN A 350 9.12 47.40 -0.73
C ASN A 350 9.64 48.53 0.21
N VAL A 351 8.95 48.71 1.33
CA VAL A 351 9.28 49.74 2.33
C VAL A 351 10.50 49.28 3.13
N SER A 352 11.64 49.91 2.90
CA SER A 352 12.90 49.62 3.59
C SER A 352 13.22 50.59 4.74
N SER A 353 12.54 51.73 4.80
CA SER A 353 12.75 52.76 5.82
C SER A 353 11.46 53.54 6.07
N VAL A 354 11.29 54.02 7.31
CA VAL A 354 10.14 54.83 7.74
C VAL A 354 10.64 56.14 8.38
N PRO A 355 9.92 57.26 8.22
CA PRO A 355 8.65 57.40 7.50
C PRO A 355 8.85 57.38 5.98
N ALA A 356 7.93 56.75 5.24
CA ALA A 356 7.91 56.75 3.79
C ALA A 356 6.52 57.13 3.26
N PHE A 357 6.49 57.98 2.24
CA PHE A 357 5.29 58.53 1.64
C PHE A 357 5.27 58.19 0.15
N PHE A 358 4.20 57.57 -0.31
CA PHE A 358 3.99 57.23 -1.71
C PHE A 358 2.82 58.04 -2.25
N PHE A 359 2.98 58.61 -3.43
CA PHE A 359 1.97 59.40 -4.12
C PHE A 359 1.40 58.57 -5.26
N ILE A 360 0.09 58.35 -5.25
CA ILE A 360 -0.59 57.50 -6.22
C ILE A 360 -1.67 58.32 -6.94
N LYS A 361 -1.62 58.36 -8.27
CA LYS A 361 -2.64 58.98 -9.12
C LYS A 361 -3.00 57.99 -10.23
N ASN A 362 -4.29 57.79 -10.49
CA ASN A 362 -4.81 56.85 -11.49
C ASN A 362 -4.23 55.43 -11.34
N GLY A 363 -4.11 54.95 -10.09
CA GLY A 363 -3.66 53.60 -9.76
C GLY A 363 -2.16 53.35 -9.93
N LYS A 364 -1.36 54.38 -10.25
CA LYS A 364 0.10 54.28 -10.40
C LYS A 364 0.83 55.19 -9.42
N GLU A 365 1.97 54.72 -8.92
CA GLU A 365 2.90 55.56 -8.16
C GLU A 365 3.45 56.64 -9.09
N VAL A 366 3.27 57.91 -8.70
CA VAL A 366 3.75 59.08 -9.44
C VAL A 366 4.95 59.74 -8.76
N ASP A 367 5.13 59.53 -7.46
CA ASP A 367 6.29 60.02 -6.70
C ASP A 367 6.41 59.33 -5.33
N ARG A 368 7.58 59.51 -4.68
CA ARG A 368 7.82 59.06 -3.31
C ARG A 368 8.72 60.03 -2.53
N VAL A 369 8.51 60.08 -1.21
CA VAL A 369 9.36 60.80 -0.26
C VAL A 369 9.72 59.86 0.88
N VAL A 370 11.01 59.75 1.20
CA VAL A 370 11.53 58.95 2.31
C VAL A 370 12.17 59.88 3.32
N GLY A 371 11.79 59.75 4.60
CA GLY A 371 12.24 60.62 5.69
C GLY A 371 11.22 61.68 6.09
N ALA A 372 11.50 62.35 7.21
CA ALA A 372 10.59 63.31 7.84
C ALA A 372 10.82 64.76 7.37
N ASP A 373 10.61 65.03 6.07
CA ASP A 373 10.70 66.38 5.51
C ASP A 373 9.30 66.97 5.25
N LYS A 374 8.87 67.88 6.13
CA LYS A 374 7.58 68.57 6.04
C LYS A 374 7.44 69.40 4.76
N ASN A 375 8.49 70.14 4.39
CA ASN A 375 8.41 71.10 3.29
C ASN A 375 8.34 70.37 1.96
N LEU A 376 9.15 69.32 1.81
CA LEU A 376 9.13 68.48 0.63
C LEU A 376 7.78 67.76 0.48
N LEU A 377 7.26 67.19 1.58
CA LEU A 377 5.97 66.50 1.58
C LEU A 377 4.84 67.41 1.10
N GLU A 378 4.71 68.61 1.66
CA GLU A 378 3.68 69.58 1.26
C GLU A 378 3.85 70.04 -0.20
N LYS A 379 5.09 70.32 -0.63
CA LYS A 379 5.40 70.70 -2.02
C LYS A 379 4.94 69.62 -3.01
N LYS A 380 5.16 68.35 -2.70
CA LYS A 380 4.72 67.22 -3.54
C LYS A 380 3.20 67.08 -3.55
N ILE A 381 2.51 67.29 -2.43
CA ILE A 381 1.04 67.29 -2.40
C ILE A 381 0.50 68.37 -3.33
N VAL A 382 1.02 69.60 -3.26
CA VAL A 382 0.60 70.68 -4.16
C VAL A 382 0.87 70.35 -5.63
N GLN A 383 2.02 69.75 -5.94
CA GLN A 383 2.40 69.37 -7.29
C GLN A 383 1.42 68.35 -7.92
N TYR A 384 0.93 67.37 -7.15
CA TYR A 384 0.12 66.27 -7.68
C TYR A 384 -1.39 66.37 -7.40
N ALA A 385 -1.80 67.17 -6.41
CA ALA A 385 -3.20 67.41 -6.08
C ALA A 385 -3.86 68.49 -6.96
N GLY A 386 -3.05 69.22 -7.74
CA GLY A 386 -3.49 70.17 -8.77
C GLY A 386 -4.21 69.53 -9.95
#